data_AF-A0A7T5BII9-F1
#
_entry.id   AF-A0A7T5BII9-F1
#
_cell.length_a   1.000
_cell.length_b   1.000
_cell.length_c   1.000
_cell.angle_alpha   90.00
_cell.angle_beta   90.00
_cell.angle_gamma   90.00
#
_symmetry.space_group_name_H-M   'P 1'
#
loop_
_entity.id
_entity.type
_entity.pdbx_description
1 polymer ?
#
loop_
_entity_poly.entity_id
_entity_poly.type
_entity_poly.pdbx_seq_one_letter_code
_entity_poly.pdbx_strand_id
1 'polypeptide(L)'
;MPQDERLSGGITMTRSLYQLIWFIVASVLSMMVVPASAQDVALMTAAQSIHELELVREALAKHLQSSPARKSLPKVREDINKLINALRGEPNKYSHQTLAILNSKERTLVLRAYAVAQRTESYLHASDGCIGSEGSAMAAVLLSSVQQLTDVSSGGGVSSNPAVIYAIETTNHRHPLFVIRQGGVLRAITLTGVNLTDPQCANPAVEVTNAQGNVLGTQPRIEAATPTRIMLRWPDLARLVPGSYVLHVTPRRNHFLFGCSLQAHGQAVGFFRVIPAPQITVSYLLSAVCQKTDEVNSKVQTKVHSSGILAPMGASLDFSSKSIHLQACVNPVTYSLLAKANYGDGIGKSVGPISQPANANITLGFPGNLSVTWNPSSQRLFSHLSQNRCMKSIR
;
A
#
# COMPACT_ATOMS: atom_id res chain seq x y z
N MET A 1 75.55 -9.96 -7.20
CA MET A 1 75.52 -10.79 -5.97
C MET A 1 75.91 -9.90 -4.80
N PRO A 2 75.21 -9.91 -3.67
CA PRO A 2 73.74 -9.94 -3.43
C PRO A 2 73.37 -8.64 -2.61
N GLN A 3 72.16 -8.32 -2.15
CA GLN A 3 70.85 -8.95 -2.05
C GLN A 3 69.77 -7.86 -1.81
N ASP A 4 68.55 -8.19 -2.22
CA ASP A 4 67.22 -7.73 -1.74
C ASP A 4 67.19 -7.07 -0.34
N GLU A 5 66.30 -6.11 -0.04
CA GLU A 5 64.86 -6.35 0.05
C GLU A 5 63.99 -5.11 -0.20
N ARG A 6 62.93 -5.37 -0.98
CA ARG A 6 61.69 -4.58 -1.02
C ARG A 6 60.95 -4.75 0.30
N LEU A 7 60.28 -3.69 0.77
CA LEU A 7 58.84 -3.69 1.12
C LEU A 7 58.41 -2.26 1.52
N SER A 8 57.99 -1.50 0.51
CA SER A 8 57.14 -0.33 0.68
C SER A 8 55.69 -0.80 0.67
N GLY A 9 55.00 -0.67 1.80
CA GLY A 9 53.62 -1.08 2.00
C GLY A 9 52.92 -0.11 2.94
N GLY A 10 52.64 1.10 2.45
CA GLY A 10 51.85 2.11 3.16
C GLY A 10 50.39 1.66 3.28
N ILE A 11 50.00 1.27 4.49
CA ILE A 11 48.63 0.91 4.86
C ILE A 11 47.79 2.19 4.89
N THR A 12 47.04 2.44 3.81
CA THR A 12 45.89 3.36 3.82
C THR A 12 44.61 2.53 3.99
N MET A 13 44.36 2.09 5.22
CA MET A 13 43.22 1.24 5.56
C MET A 13 42.46 1.80 6.77
N THR A 14 41.98 3.05 6.68
CA THR A 14 41.15 3.66 7.74
C THR A 14 39.82 4.25 7.24
N ARG A 15 39.54 4.23 5.93
CA ARG A 15 38.28 4.76 5.36
C ARG A 15 37.20 3.71 5.05
N SER A 16 37.55 2.42 5.03
CA SER A 16 36.59 1.35 4.64
C SER A 16 35.74 0.80 5.80
N LEU A 17 36.21 0.91 7.04
CA LEU A 17 35.50 0.38 8.22
C LEU A 17 34.36 1.28 8.70
N TYR A 18 34.44 2.61 8.50
CA TYR A 18 33.37 3.53 8.91
C TYR A 18 32.13 3.48 8.02
N GLN A 19 32.26 3.09 6.74
CA GLN A 19 31.10 2.92 5.86
C GLN A 19 30.38 1.59 6.11
N LEU A 20 31.09 0.52 6.47
CA LEU A 20 30.44 -0.76 6.80
C LEU A 20 29.65 -0.71 8.12
N ILE A 21 30.09 0.07 9.10
CA ILE A 21 29.36 0.24 10.37
C ILE A 21 28.04 1.01 10.16
N TRP A 22 27.98 1.96 9.20
CA TRP A 22 26.73 2.64 8.85
C TRP A 22 25.73 1.72 8.13
N PHE A 23 26.19 0.77 7.30
CA PHE A 23 25.30 -0.17 6.62
C PHE A 23 24.73 -1.26 7.54
N ILE A 24 25.46 -1.64 8.59
CA ILE A 24 24.97 -2.64 9.57
C ILE A 24 23.96 -2.02 10.53
N VAL A 25 24.13 -0.75 10.94
CA VAL A 25 23.12 -0.08 11.79
C VAL A 25 21.85 0.29 11.01
N ALA A 26 21.95 0.60 9.71
CA ALA A 26 20.78 0.88 8.88
C ALA A 26 19.95 -0.37 8.49
N SER A 27 20.53 -1.57 8.57
CA SER A 27 19.84 -2.82 8.17
C SER A 27 19.09 -3.52 9.32
N VAL A 28 19.31 -3.11 10.57
CA VAL A 28 18.63 -3.69 11.75
C VAL A 28 17.34 -2.92 12.11
N LEU A 29 17.08 -1.76 11.51
CA LEU A 29 15.80 -1.05 11.65
C LEU A 29 14.74 -1.53 10.62
N SER A 30 14.70 -2.83 10.35
CA SER A 30 13.46 -3.44 9.84
C SER A 30 12.58 -3.68 11.05
N MET A 31 11.79 -2.67 11.43
CA MET A 31 10.73 -2.82 12.42
C MET A 31 9.83 -3.98 11.99
N MET A 32 10.01 -5.14 12.63
CA MET A 32 8.96 -6.13 12.67
C MET A 32 7.80 -5.48 13.39
N VAL A 33 6.76 -5.10 12.64
CA VAL A 33 5.46 -4.78 13.21
C VAL A 33 4.92 -6.08 13.78
N VAL A 34 5.30 -6.39 15.02
CA VAL A 34 4.70 -7.46 15.79
C VAL A 34 3.30 -6.96 16.17
N PRO A 35 2.23 -7.73 15.93
CA PRO A 35 0.92 -7.36 16.45
C PRO A 35 1.04 -7.22 17.96
N ALA A 36 0.86 -6.01 18.46
CA ALA A 36 0.97 -5.70 19.88
C ALA A 36 0.10 -6.68 20.67
N SER A 37 0.72 -7.42 21.59
CA SER A 37 -0.02 -8.26 22.52
C SER A 37 -0.90 -7.37 23.42
N ALA A 38 -1.94 -7.93 24.05
CA ALA A 38 -2.77 -7.16 24.98
C ALA A 38 -1.95 -6.52 26.13
N GLN A 39 -0.79 -7.09 26.45
CA GLN A 39 0.15 -6.56 27.44
C GLN A 39 0.95 -5.36 26.91
N ASP A 40 1.35 -5.37 25.63
CA ASP A 40 2.07 -4.25 24.99
C ASP A 40 1.18 -3.00 24.87
N VAL A 41 -0.11 -3.20 24.63
CA VAL A 41 -1.09 -2.10 24.62
C VAL A 41 -1.27 -1.52 26.02
N ALA A 42 -1.32 -2.35 27.06
CA ALA A 42 -1.52 -1.87 28.44
C ALA A 42 -0.37 -1.00 28.96
N LEU A 43 0.86 -1.24 28.47
CA LEU A 43 2.07 -0.47 28.79
C LEU A 43 2.23 0.81 27.95
N MET A 44 1.37 1.02 26.94
CA MET A 44 1.43 2.17 26.06
C MET A 44 1.21 3.48 26.83
N THR A 45 1.99 4.50 26.47
CA THR A 45 1.95 5.82 27.08
C THR A 45 1.53 6.90 26.08
N ALA A 46 1.07 8.04 26.58
CA ALA A 46 0.80 9.21 25.74
C ALA A 46 2.08 9.72 25.05
N ALA A 47 3.24 9.68 25.71
CA ALA A 47 4.52 10.05 25.10
C ALA A 47 4.88 9.18 23.90
N GLN A 48 4.70 7.86 24.00
CA GLN A 48 4.92 6.94 22.88
C GLN A 48 4.00 7.28 21.71
N SER A 49 2.70 7.51 21.97
CA SER A 49 1.75 7.87 20.90
C SER A 49 2.08 9.21 20.24
N ILE A 50 2.55 10.20 21.01
CA ILE A 50 3.02 11.49 20.46
C ILE A 50 4.22 11.27 19.55
N HIS A 51 5.20 10.48 19.98
CA HIS A 51 6.40 10.20 19.20
C HIS A 51 6.06 9.53 17.85
N GLU A 52 5.22 8.49 17.86
CA GLU A 52 4.78 7.81 16.65
C GLU A 52 4.03 8.76 15.70
N LEU A 53 3.14 9.61 16.24
CA LEU A 53 2.44 10.63 15.45
C LEU A 53 3.40 11.64 14.81
N GLU A 54 4.45 12.07 15.53
CA GLU A 54 5.45 12.97 15.00
C GLU A 54 6.24 12.34 13.84
N LEU A 55 6.67 11.09 14.00
CA LEU A 55 7.39 10.33 12.96
C LEU A 55 6.56 10.20 11.68
N VAL A 56 5.32 9.72 11.79
CA VAL A 56 4.47 9.55 10.60
C VAL A 56 4.07 10.88 9.97
N ARG A 57 3.92 11.94 10.76
CA ARG A 57 3.63 13.29 10.25
C ARG A 57 4.77 13.84 9.41
N GLU A 58 6.01 13.66 9.86
CA GLU A 58 7.21 14.06 9.12
C GLU A 58 7.40 13.23 7.85
N ALA A 59 7.21 11.91 7.93
CA ALA A 59 7.24 11.03 6.78
C ALA A 59 6.16 11.40 5.75
N LEU A 60 4.95 11.75 6.21
CA LEU A 60 3.86 12.24 5.35
C LEU A 60 4.22 13.57 4.68
N ALA A 61 4.90 14.48 5.37
CA ALA A 61 5.37 15.74 4.79
C ALA A 61 6.38 15.52 3.66
N LYS A 62 7.28 14.52 3.81
CA LYS A 62 8.20 14.11 2.74
C LYS A 62 7.45 13.47 1.57
N HIS A 63 6.52 12.56 1.84
CA HIS A 63 5.73 11.86 0.83
C HIS A 63 4.81 12.80 0.01
N LEU A 64 4.31 13.88 0.64
CA LEU A 64 3.51 14.92 -0.02
C LEU A 64 4.19 15.56 -1.24
N GLN A 65 5.53 15.63 -1.24
CA GLN A 65 6.29 16.25 -2.33
C GLN A 65 6.28 15.41 -3.61
N SER A 66 6.14 14.09 -3.49
CA SER A 66 6.20 13.13 -4.60
C SER A 66 4.85 12.52 -4.99
N SER A 67 3.78 12.79 -4.24
CA SER A 67 2.50 12.09 -4.39
C SER A 67 1.43 12.89 -5.17
N PRO A 68 0.61 12.23 -6.03
CA PRO A 68 -0.58 12.84 -6.65
C PRO A 68 -1.73 13.08 -5.65
N ALA A 69 -1.65 12.56 -4.42
CA ALA A 69 -2.69 12.66 -3.39
C ALA A 69 -2.75 14.03 -2.66
N ARG A 70 -2.49 15.14 -3.38
CA ARG A 70 -2.28 16.48 -2.81
C ARG A 70 -3.48 17.09 -2.08
N LYS A 71 -4.70 16.60 -2.30
CA LYS A 71 -5.92 17.14 -1.66
C LYS A 71 -6.17 16.57 -0.26
N SER A 72 -5.94 15.28 -0.05
CA SER A 72 -6.31 14.61 1.22
C SER A 72 -5.20 14.66 2.26
N LEU A 73 -3.95 14.48 1.85
CA LEU A 73 -2.82 14.34 2.76
C LEU A 73 -2.48 15.59 3.59
N PRO A 74 -2.63 16.84 3.09
CA PRO A 74 -2.43 18.02 3.93
C PRO A 74 -3.42 18.07 5.09
N LYS A 75 -4.67 17.63 4.87
CA LYS A 75 -5.70 17.58 5.90
C LYS A 75 -5.41 16.51 6.94
N VAL A 76 -4.97 15.32 6.52
CA VAL A 76 -4.48 14.28 7.43
C VAL A 76 -3.39 14.83 8.35
N ARG A 77 -2.41 15.57 7.79
CA ARG A 77 -1.33 16.18 8.56
C ARG A 77 -1.83 17.21 9.58
N GLU A 78 -2.81 18.02 9.20
CA GLU A 78 -3.47 18.99 10.09
C GLU A 78 -4.17 18.28 11.26
N ASP A 79 -4.92 17.21 10.98
CA ASP A 79 -5.65 16.47 12.00
C ASP A 79 -4.71 15.67 12.93
N ILE A 80 -3.58 15.17 12.43
CA ILE A 80 -2.50 14.63 13.27
C ILE A 80 -1.93 15.70 14.22
N ASN A 81 -1.69 16.93 13.74
CA ASN A 81 -1.21 18.02 14.59
C ASN A 81 -2.21 18.36 15.71
N LYS A 82 -3.52 18.39 15.41
CA LYS A 82 -4.56 18.60 16.43
C LYS A 82 -4.51 17.52 17.50
N LEU A 83 -4.30 16.27 17.09
CA LEU A 83 -4.22 15.14 18.01
C LEU A 83 -2.97 15.19 18.89
N ILE A 84 -1.81 15.54 18.33
CA ILE A 84 -0.57 15.78 19.09
C ILE A 84 -0.80 16.88 20.14
N ASN A 85 -1.41 18.01 19.75
CA ASN A 85 -1.70 19.11 20.66
C ASN A 85 -2.68 18.69 21.76
N ALA A 86 -3.71 17.91 21.43
CA ALA A 86 -4.67 17.38 22.40
C ALA A 86 -4.01 16.42 23.40
N LEU A 87 -3.08 15.57 22.95
CA LEU A 87 -2.33 14.65 23.80
C LEU A 87 -1.31 15.35 24.70
N ARG A 88 -0.71 16.44 24.23
CA ARG A 88 0.22 17.25 25.04
C ARG A 88 -0.50 17.94 26.20
N GLY A 89 -1.78 18.28 26.04
CA GLY A 89 -2.61 18.86 27.10
C GLY A 89 -1.98 20.10 27.77
N GLU A 90 -2.27 20.32 29.05
CA GLU A 90 -1.42 21.13 29.91
C GLU A 90 -0.10 20.39 30.19
N PRO A 91 1.05 21.08 30.28
CA PRO A 91 2.36 20.42 30.30
C PRO A 91 2.46 19.39 31.43
N ASN A 92 2.80 18.15 31.09
CA ASN A 92 3.25 17.06 31.97
C ASN A 92 2.21 16.26 32.78
N LYS A 93 0.89 16.46 32.63
CA LYS A 93 -0.05 15.78 33.54
C LYS A 93 -0.08 14.24 33.42
N TYR A 94 0.11 13.68 32.22
CA TYR A 94 -0.11 12.25 31.96
C TYR A 94 0.85 11.59 30.95
N SER A 95 1.91 12.29 30.51
CA SER A 95 2.79 11.84 29.41
C SER A 95 3.45 10.48 29.65
N HIS A 96 3.82 10.18 30.90
CA HIS A 96 4.50 8.94 31.32
C HIS A 96 3.56 7.88 31.91
N GLN A 97 2.27 8.19 32.01
CA GLN A 97 1.30 7.26 32.59
C GLN A 97 0.91 6.19 31.56
N THR A 98 0.82 4.94 32.00
CA THR A 98 0.36 3.82 31.18
C THR A 98 -1.16 3.84 31.05
N LEU A 99 -1.70 3.22 29.99
CA LEU A 99 -3.15 3.17 29.75
C LEU A 99 -3.97 2.67 30.95
N ALA A 100 -3.39 1.81 31.78
CA ALA A 100 -4.05 1.23 32.95
C ALA A 100 -4.51 2.29 33.97
N ILE A 101 -3.75 3.38 34.14
CA ILE A 101 -4.00 4.40 35.17
C ILE A 101 -4.68 5.67 34.64
N LEU A 102 -4.77 5.83 33.32
CA LEU A 102 -5.48 6.94 32.68
C LEU A 102 -6.99 6.86 32.92
N ASN A 103 -7.66 8.02 32.95
CA ASN A 103 -9.13 8.01 32.91
C ASN A 103 -9.62 7.56 31.51
N SER A 104 -10.91 7.26 31.43
CA SER A 104 -11.53 6.71 30.22
C SER A 104 -11.40 7.64 28.99
N LYS A 105 -11.42 8.96 29.19
CA LYS A 105 -11.28 9.95 28.11
C LYS A 105 -9.84 10.00 27.58
N GLU A 106 -8.86 10.08 28.47
CA GLU A 106 -7.43 10.08 28.12
C GLU A 106 -7.01 8.77 27.48
N ARG A 107 -7.43 7.64 28.04
CA ARG A 107 -7.20 6.31 27.45
C ARG A 107 -7.75 6.23 26.02
N THR A 108 -8.97 6.71 25.81
CA THR A 108 -9.58 6.76 24.48
C THR A 108 -8.76 7.59 23.50
N LEU A 109 -8.26 8.75 23.95
CA LEU A 109 -7.44 9.64 23.13
C LEU A 109 -6.11 8.98 22.72
N VAL A 110 -5.42 8.33 23.66
CA VAL A 110 -4.15 7.62 23.40
C VAL A 110 -4.36 6.46 22.42
N LEU A 111 -5.41 5.65 22.62
CA LEU A 111 -5.72 4.54 21.72
C LEU A 111 -6.06 5.01 20.29
N ARG A 112 -6.82 6.10 20.16
CA ARG A 112 -7.12 6.71 18.85
C ARG A 112 -5.88 7.29 18.19
N ALA A 113 -4.99 7.91 18.95
CA ALA A 113 -3.72 8.42 18.46
C ALA A 113 -2.80 7.33 17.94
N TYR A 114 -2.65 6.23 18.69
CA TYR A 114 -1.92 5.08 18.23
C TYR A 114 -2.52 4.51 16.93
N ALA A 115 -3.85 4.39 16.85
CA ALA A 115 -4.53 3.95 15.63
C ALA A 115 -4.27 4.88 14.43
N VAL A 116 -4.26 6.20 14.63
CA VAL A 116 -3.92 7.18 13.59
C VAL A 116 -2.47 6.99 13.12
N ALA A 117 -1.54 6.78 14.05
CA ALA A 117 -0.14 6.53 13.70
C ALA A 117 0.01 5.25 12.86
N GLN A 118 -0.54 4.13 13.33
CA GLN A 118 -0.50 2.84 12.65
C GLN A 118 -1.13 2.88 11.24
N ARG A 119 -2.28 3.55 11.09
CA ARG A 119 -2.92 3.73 9.77
C ARG A 119 -2.08 4.60 8.84
N THR A 120 -1.45 5.65 9.36
CA THR A 120 -0.62 6.55 8.56
C THR A 120 0.67 5.87 8.11
N GLU A 121 1.33 5.13 9.01
CA GLU A 121 2.49 4.30 8.68
C GLU A 121 2.15 3.24 7.63
N SER A 122 1.05 2.51 7.84
CA SER A 122 0.53 1.53 6.88
C SER A 122 0.28 2.14 5.51
N TYR A 123 -0.29 3.36 5.46
CA TYR A 123 -0.46 4.09 4.21
C TYR A 123 0.88 4.44 3.59
N LEU A 124 1.84 4.96 4.35
CA LEU A 124 3.16 5.34 3.82
C LEU A 124 3.90 4.13 3.23
N HIS A 125 3.79 2.97 3.87
CA HIS A 125 4.36 1.72 3.36
C HIS A 125 3.62 1.20 2.13
N ALA A 126 2.29 1.19 2.15
CA ALA A 126 1.48 0.61 1.09
C ALA A 126 1.23 1.56 -0.09
N SER A 127 1.43 2.87 0.05
CA SER A 127 1.19 3.83 -1.04
C SER A 127 2.39 4.04 -1.94
N ASP A 128 3.57 3.54 -1.55
CA ASP A 128 4.79 3.72 -2.32
C ASP A 128 4.71 2.99 -3.67
N GLY A 129 4.98 3.72 -4.75
CA GLY A 129 4.87 3.20 -6.12
C GLY A 129 3.45 2.96 -6.64
N CYS A 130 2.39 3.28 -5.88
CA CYS A 130 1.02 3.21 -6.38
C CYS A 130 0.84 4.15 -7.58
N ILE A 131 0.26 3.61 -8.64
CA ILE A 131 -0.05 4.35 -9.85
C ILE A 131 -1.47 4.90 -9.82
N GLY A 132 -1.61 6.14 -10.30
CA GLY A 132 -2.89 6.68 -10.66
C GLY A 132 -3.90 6.92 -9.54
N SER A 133 -5.18 6.71 -9.83
CA SER A 133 -6.29 6.92 -8.88
C SER A 133 -6.25 6.04 -7.62
N GLU A 134 -5.48 4.96 -7.60
CA GLU A 134 -5.35 4.04 -6.46
C GLU A 134 -4.71 4.74 -5.25
N GLY A 135 -3.59 5.44 -5.43
CA GLY A 135 -2.94 6.19 -4.34
C GLY A 135 -3.83 7.32 -3.79
N SER A 136 -4.60 7.99 -4.67
CA SER A 136 -5.57 9.01 -4.26
C SER A 136 -6.75 8.41 -3.48
N ALA A 137 -7.22 7.22 -3.88
CA ALA A 137 -8.26 6.48 -3.18
C ALA A 137 -7.78 6.04 -1.79
N MET A 138 -6.56 5.52 -1.67
CA MET A 138 -5.94 5.16 -0.39
C MET A 138 -5.83 6.38 0.53
N ALA A 139 -5.37 7.52 0.01
CA ALA A 139 -5.26 8.76 0.77
C ALA A 139 -6.62 9.30 1.25
N ALA A 140 -7.69 9.12 0.46
CA ALA A 140 -9.05 9.47 0.86
C ALA A 140 -9.59 8.55 1.99
N VAL A 141 -9.25 7.27 1.96
CA VAL A 141 -9.57 6.31 3.03
C VAL A 141 -8.81 6.64 4.31
N LEU A 142 -7.52 6.99 4.19
CA LEU A 142 -6.73 7.48 5.32
C LEU A 142 -7.35 8.75 5.92
N LEU A 143 -7.74 9.71 5.09
CA LEU A 143 -8.40 10.92 5.56
C LEU A 143 -9.69 10.62 6.34
N SER A 144 -10.57 9.80 5.79
CA SER A 144 -11.83 9.42 6.46
C SER A 144 -11.57 8.72 7.79
N SER A 145 -10.56 7.84 7.82
CA SER A 145 -10.11 7.15 9.03
C SER A 145 -9.60 8.12 10.10
N VAL A 146 -8.72 9.04 9.74
CA VAL A 146 -8.15 10.00 10.69
C VAL A 146 -9.21 10.97 11.19
N GLN A 147 -10.13 11.41 10.34
CA GLN A 147 -11.24 12.27 10.74
C GLN A 147 -12.16 11.57 11.74
N GLN A 148 -12.51 10.30 11.50
CA GLN A 148 -13.32 9.53 12.46
C GLN A 148 -12.61 9.31 13.80
N LEU A 149 -11.30 9.05 13.78
CA LEU A 149 -10.52 8.84 15.00
C LEU A 149 -10.29 10.15 15.79
N THR A 150 -10.18 11.28 15.09
CA THR A 150 -9.93 12.59 15.71
C THR A 150 -11.20 13.33 16.10
N ASP A 151 -12.35 12.97 15.55
CA ASP A 151 -13.62 13.56 15.95
C ASP A 151 -14.02 13.12 17.37
N VAL A 152 -14.04 14.10 18.26
CA VAL A 152 -14.38 13.96 19.69
C VAL A 152 -15.88 13.71 19.86
N SER A 153 -16.70 14.08 18.87
CA SER A 153 -18.15 13.85 18.81
C SER A 153 -18.52 12.49 18.23
N SER A 154 -17.62 11.86 17.46
CA SER A 154 -17.80 10.56 16.80
C SER A 154 -17.80 9.33 17.73
N GLY A 155 -18.00 9.52 19.03
CA GLY A 155 -18.18 8.44 19.99
C GLY A 155 -19.13 8.89 21.08
N GLY A 156 -20.40 8.51 20.97
CA GLY A 156 -21.33 8.67 22.09
C GLY A 156 -20.71 8.01 23.33
N GLY A 157 -20.76 8.68 24.47
CA GLY A 157 -20.34 8.16 25.77
C GLY A 157 -18.84 7.83 25.91
N VAL A 158 -18.21 8.33 26.98
CA VAL A 158 -16.84 7.95 27.32
C VAL A 158 -16.85 6.52 27.89
N SER A 159 -16.59 5.51 27.05
CA SER A 159 -16.37 4.13 27.52
C SER A 159 -15.06 4.01 28.28
N SER A 160 -15.04 3.23 29.35
CA SER A 160 -13.80 2.84 30.04
C SER A 160 -12.85 2.04 29.16
N ASN A 161 -13.35 1.29 28.18
CA ASN A 161 -12.58 0.44 27.26
C ASN A 161 -13.12 0.55 25.83
N PRO A 162 -12.82 1.65 25.11
CA PRO A 162 -13.30 1.80 23.73
C PRO A 162 -12.67 0.73 22.83
N ALA A 163 -13.48 0.17 21.93
CA ALA A 163 -12.96 -0.63 20.83
C ALA A 163 -12.36 0.30 19.77
N VAL A 164 -11.16 -0.03 19.29
CA VAL A 164 -10.48 0.76 18.26
C VAL A 164 -9.88 -0.20 17.24
N ILE A 165 -10.19 0.03 15.95
CA ILE A 165 -9.58 -0.70 14.84
C ILE A 165 -8.30 0.03 14.44
N TYR A 166 -7.19 -0.70 14.36
CA TYR A 166 -5.91 -0.20 13.88
C TYR A 166 -5.78 -0.37 12.38
N ALA A 167 -6.07 -1.57 11.87
CA ALA A 167 -6.04 -1.82 10.44
C ALA A 167 -7.13 -2.79 9.98
N ILE A 168 -7.44 -2.71 8.69
CA ILE A 168 -8.09 -3.76 7.93
C ILE A 168 -6.99 -4.39 7.09
N GLU A 169 -6.88 -5.70 7.09
CA GLU A 169 -5.77 -6.44 6.49
C GLU A 169 -6.26 -7.62 5.66
N THR A 170 -5.42 -8.09 4.74
CA THR A 170 -5.56 -9.40 4.13
C THR A 170 -5.35 -10.51 5.18
N THR A 171 -5.93 -11.70 4.97
CA THR A 171 -5.90 -12.79 5.96
C THR A 171 -4.51 -13.34 6.27
N ASN A 172 -3.53 -13.10 5.41
CA ASN A 172 -2.13 -13.49 5.64
C ASN A 172 -1.34 -12.41 6.42
N HIS A 173 -1.96 -11.31 6.86
CA HIS A 173 -1.37 -10.20 7.62
C HIS A 173 -0.25 -9.44 6.93
N ARG A 174 -0.06 -9.63 5.64
CA ARG A 174 1.09 -9.01 4.97
C ARG A 174 0.79 -7.60 4.49
N HIS A 175 -0.49 -7.26 4.31
CA HIS A 175 -0.87 -6.03 3.62
C HIS A 175 -2.11 -5.35 4.25
N PRO A 176 -1.97 -4.08 4.70
CA PRO A 176 -3.11 -3.26 5.07
C PRO A 176 -3.97 -2.94 3.84
N LEU A 177 -5.28 -3.07 4.00
CA LEU A 177 -6.30 -2.89 2.98
C LEU A 177 -6.96 -1.53 3.11
N PHE A 178 -6.49 -0.57 2.31
CA PHE A 178 -7.20 0.69 2.09
C PHE A 178 -8.20 0.57 0.93
N VAL A 179 -7.81 -0.19 -0.08
CA VAL A 179 -8.52 -0.28 -1.35
C VAL A 179 -8.67 -1.75 -1.78
N ILE A 180 -9.85 -2.08 -2.30
CA ILE A 180 -10.19 -3.38 -2.87
C ILE A 180 -10.57 -3.16 -4.33
N ARG A 181 -10.08 -4.04 -5.22
CA ARG A 181 -10.45 -3.97 -6.65
C ARG A 181 -11.72 -4.76 -6.88
N GLN A 182 -12.66 -4.16 -7.61
CA GLN A 182 -13.86 -4.85 -8.07
C GLN A 182 -13.49 -6.10 -8.89
N GLY A 183 -14.20 -7.21 -8.68
CA GLY A 183 -13.94 -8.48 -9.37
C GLY A 183 -12.71 -9.23 -8.88
N GLY A 184 -12.01 -8.74 -7.85
CA GLY A 184 -10.85 -9.42 -7.27
C GLY A 184 -11.18 -10.76 -6.57
N VAL A 185 -10.15 -11.50 -6.21
CA VAL A 185 -10.26 -12.83 -5.57
C VAL A 185 -10.35 -12.78 -4.04
N LEU A 186 -10.31 -11.58 -3.44
CA LEU A 186 -10.35 -11.43 -1.99
C LEU A 186 -11.73 -11.87 -1.45
N ARG A 187 -11.74 -12.86 -0.56
CA ARG A 187 -12.97 -13.42 0.07
C ARG A 187 -12.97 -13.32 1.58
N ALA A 188 -11.91 -12.79 2.17
CA ALA A 188 -11.78 -12.65 3.61
C ALA A 188 -10.85 -11.47 3.94
N ILE A 189 -11.13 -10.83 5.07
CA ILE A 189 -10.36 -9.72 5.62
C ILE A 189 -10.16 -9.94 7.11
N THR A 190 -9.13 -9.34 7.67
CA THR A 190 -8.89 -9.32 9.12
C THR A 190 -8.94 -7.90 9.62
N LEU A 191 -9.58 -7.68 10.76
CA LEU A 191 -9.51 -6.44 11.52
C LEU A 191 -8.49 -6.65 12.63
N THR A 192 -7.53 -5.75 12.76
CA THR A 192 -6.60 -5.69 13.89
C THR A 192 -6.92 -4.44 14.71
N GLY A 193 -6.74 -4.52 16.02
CA GLY A 193 -7.15 -3.44 16.91
C GLY A 193 -7.02 -3.81 18.37
N VAL A 194 -7.79 -3.13 19.20
CA VAL A 194 -7.92 -3.42 20.62
C VAL A 194 -9.36 -3.37 21.04
N ASN A 195 -9.66 -4.09 22.11
CA ASN A 195 -10.98 -4.08 22.74
C ASN A 195 -12.11 -4.46 21.76
N LEU A 196 -11.79 -5.18 20.69
CA LEU A 196 -12.72 -5.54 19.61
C LEU A 196 -13.75 -6.58 20.07
N THR A 197 -13.40 -7.37 21.08
CA THR A 197 -14.25 -8.40 21.68
C THR A 197 -14.01 -8.46 23.18
N ASP A 198 -14.96 -9.06 23.89
CA ASP A 198 -14.81 -9.49 25.28
C ASP A 198 -14.81 -11.02 25.28
N PRO A 199 -13.77 -11.68 25.81
CA PRO A 199 -13.69 -13.15 25.80
C PRO A 199 -14.78 -13.81 26.64
N GLN A 200 -15.45 -13.06 27.53
CA GLN A 200 -16.56 -13.56 28.34
C GLN A 200 -17.92 -13.43 27.65
N CYS A 201 -17.97 -12.81 26.46
CA CYS A 201 -19.20 -12.55 25.74
C CYS A 201 -19.23 -13.24 24.36
N ALA A 202 -20.43 -13.35 23.82
CA ALA A 202 -20.62 -13.71 22.43
C ALA A 202 -19.90 -12.72 21.49
N ASN A 203 -19.64 -13.19 20.27
CA ASN A 203 -18.98 -12.40 19.23
C ASN A 203 -19.63 -11.01 19.03
N PRO A 204 -18.85 -9.99 18.65
CA PRO A 204 -19.35 -8.65 18.37
C PRO A 204 -20.32 -8.66 17.18
N ALA A 205 -21.16 -7.64 17.07
CA ALA A 205 -21.89 -7.41 15.83
C ALA A 205 -20.96 -6.71 14.83
N VAL A 206 -20.96 -7.18 13.58
CA VAL A 206 -20.20 -6.57 12.48
C VAL A 206 -21.15 -6.24 11.35
N GLU A 207 -21.13 -4.99 10.91
CA GLU A 207 -21.96 -4.48 9.83
C GLU A 207 -21.12 -3.63 8.88
N VAL A 208 -21.44 -3.66 7.59
CA VAL A 208 -20.85 -2.78 6.60
C VAL A 208 -21.94 -1.95 5.93
N THR A 209 -21.64 -0.67 5.79
CA THR A 209 -22.48 0.33 5.13
C THR A 209 -21.74 0.97 3.97
N ASN A 210 -22.48 1.52 3.01
CA ASN A 210 -21.91 2.35 1.96
C ASN A 210 -21.68 3.80 2.46
N ALA A 211 -21.18 4.67 1.58
CA ALA A 211 -20.92 6.08 1.90
C ALA A 211 -22.16 6.88 2.36
N GLN A 212 -23.37 6.41 2.05
CA GLN A 212 -24.64 7.03 2.46
C GLN A 212 -25.15 6.47 3.80
N GLY A 213 -24.46 5.52 4.42
CA GLY A 213 -24.88 4.85 5.64
C GLY A 213 -25.88 3.71 5.42
N ASN A 214 -26.17 3.34 4.17
CA ASN A 214 -27.06 2.22 3.88
C ASN A 214 -26.34 0.89 4.10
N VAL A 215 -26.97 0.00 4.85
CA VAL A 215 -26.50 -1.37 5.08
C VAL A 215 -26.43 -2.13 3.75
N LEU A 216 -25.33 -2.85 3.53
CA LEU A 216 -25.16 -3.65 2.32
C LEU A 216 -26.03 -4.91 2.34
N GLY A 217 -26.51 -5.32 1.17
CA GLY A 217 -27.30 -6.54 1.02
C GLY A 217 -26.53 -7.84 1.32
N THR A 218 -25.19 -7.80 1.29
CA THR A 218 -24.34 -8.90 1.77
C THR A 218 -23.41 -8.39 2.85
N GLN A 219 -23.31 -9.14 3.95
CA GLN A 219 -22.53 -8.78 5.13
C GLN A 219 -21.41 -9.81 5.36
N PRO A 220 -20.25 -9.38 5.87
CA PRO A 220 -19.20 -10.31 6.28
C PRO A 220 -19.68 -11.16 7.47
N ARG A 221 -19.17 -12.39 7.55
CA ARG A 221 -19.38 -13.29 8.69
C ARG A 221 -18.11 -13.42 9.49
N ILE A 222 -18.23 -13.42 10.82
CA ILE A 222 -17.11 -13.66 11.72
C ILE A 222 -16.71 -15.14 11.65
N GLU A 223 -15.47 -15.40 11.28
CA GLU A 223 -14.86 -16.74 11.37
C GLU A 223 -14.18 -16.96 12.72
N ALA A 224 -13.47 -15.94 13.21
CA ALA A 224 -12.79 -15.97 14.50
C ALA A 224 -12.70 -14.55 15.08
N ALA A 225 -12.70 -14.45 16.41
CA ALA A 225 -12.78 -13.18 17.11
C ALA A 225 -12.00 -13.26 18.43
N THR A 226 -11.05 -12.34 18.63
CA THR A 226 -10.25 -12.13 19.84
C THR A 226 -10.23 -10.64 20.18
N PRO A 227 -9.83 -10.25 21.40
CA PRO A 227 -9.84 -8.84 21.79
C PRO A 227 -9.01 -7.92 20.89
N THR A 228 -8.03 -8.46 20.18
CA THR A 228 -7.14 -7.70 19.28
C THR A 228 -7.36 -7.99 17.81
N ARG A 229 -8.23 -8.95 17.46
CA ARG A 229 -8.36 -9.42 16.09
C ARG A 229 -9.75 -9.98 15.76
N ILE A 230 -10.31 -9.62 14.61
CA ILE A 230 -11.53 -10.25 14.07
C ILE A 230 -11.25 -10.73 12.64
N MET A 231 -11.41 -12.02 12.37
CA MET A 231 -11.35 -12.60 11.03
C MET A 231 -12.75 -12.64 10.42
N LEU A 232 -12.89 -12.08 9.23
CA LEU A 232 -14.15 -11.95 8.53
C LEU A 232 -14.08 -12.65 7.18
N ARG A 233 -15.00 -13.58 6.93
CA ARG A 233 -15.25 -14.13 5.59
C ARG A 233 -16.35 -13.33 4.91
N TRP A 234 -16.08 -12.90 3.70
CA TRP A 234 -17.02 -12.15 2.89
C TRP A 234 -17.01 -12.69 1.45
N PRO A 235 -17.81 -13.73 1.18
CA PRO A 235 -17.85 -14.37 -0.14
C PRO A 235 -18.22 -13.40 -1.26
N ASP A 236 -19.11 -12.45 -1.01
CA ASP A 236 -19.57 -11.49 -2.02
C ASP A 236 -18.73 -10.20 -2.11
N LEU A 237 -17.58 -10.13 -1.43
CA LEU A 237 -16.71 -8.94 -1.44
C LEU A 237 -16.31 -8.49 -2.87
N ALA A 238 -16.06 -9.46 -3.76
CA ALA A 238 -15.73 -9.19 -5.16
C ALA A 238 -16.88 -8.55 -5.97
N ARG A 239 -18.12 -8.66 -5.48
CA ARG A 239 -19.33 -8.15 -6.13
C ARG A 239 -19.69 -6.73 -5.68
N LEU A 240 -18.95 -6.18 -4.73
CA LEU A 240 -19.15 -4.79 -4.32
C LEU A 240 -18.91 -3.85 -5.50
N VAL A 241 -19.77 -2.84 -5.60
CA VAL A 241 -19.64 -1.78 -6.60
C VAL A 241 -18.55 -0.79 -6.20
N PRO A 242 -17.92 -0.07 -7.14
CA PRO A 242 -16.97 0.97 -6.79
C PRO A 242 -17.60 2.04 -5.89
N GLY A 243 -16.96 2.34 -4.77
CA GLY A 243 -17.51 3.22 -3.74
C GLY A 243 -16.74 3.14 -2.42
N SER A 244 -17.00 4.08 -1.51
CA SER A 244 -16.48 4.06 -0.15
C SER A 244 -17.39 3.24 0.76
N TYR A 245 -16.78 2.49 1.68
CA TYR A 245 -17.47 1.61 2.59
C TYR A 245 -16.96 1.80 4.02
N VAL A 246 -17.88 1.61 4.96
CA VAL A 246 -17.63 1.78 6.38
C VAL A 246 -17.99 0.48 7.08
N LEU A 247 -16.99 -0.14 7.68
CA LEU A 247 -17.13 -1.31 8.52
C LEU A 247 -17.30 -0.88 9.97
N HIS A 248 -18.34 -1.41 10.59
CA HIS A 248 -18.78 -1.11 11.94
C HIS A 248 -18.63 -2.37 12.80
N VAL A 249 -17.92 -2.25 13.92
CA VAL A 249 -17.81 -3.31 14.93
C VAL A 249 -18.42 -2.82 16.23
N THR A 250 -19.51 -3.44 16.65
CA THR A 250 -20.18 -3.14 17.92
C THR A 250 -19.86 -4.25 18.90
N PRO A 251 -18.91 -4.04 19.84
CA PRO A 251 -18.53 -5.05 20.82
C PRO A 251 -19.68 -5.33 21.80
N ARG A 252 -19.69 -6.56 22.32
CA ARG A 252 -20.44 -6.92 23.52
C ARG A 252 -19.49 -6.91 24.70
N ARG A 253 -19.92 -6.34 25.83
CA ARG A 253 -19.12 -6.26 27.06
C ARG A 253 -19.87 -6.87 28.22
N ASN A 254 -19.13 -7.57 29.07
CA ASN A 254 -19.68 -8.09 30.30
C ASN A 254 -19.70 -6.97 31.35
N HIS A 255 -20.90 -6.63 31.80
CA HIS A 255 -21.09 -5.70 32.92
C HIS A 255 -21.41 -6.50 34.17
N PHE A 256 -20.67 -6.23 35.25
CA PHE A 256 -20.94 -6.81 36.56
C PHE A 256 -22.43 -6.60 36.90
N LEU A 257 -23.14 -7.68 37.22
CA LEU A 257 -24.58 -7.78 37.49
C LEU A 257 -25.55 -7.70 36.29
N PHE A 258 -25.13 -7.24 35.11
CA PHE A 258 -26.01 -7.11 33.93
C PHE A 258 -25.67 -8.07 32.79
N GLY A 259 -24.57 -8.81 32.92
CA GLY A 259 -24.11 -9.75 31.90
C GLY A 259 -23.64 -9.04 30.63
N CYS A 260 -23.66 -9.77 29.50
CA CYS A 260 -23.15 -9.27 28.23
C CYS A 260 -24.17 -8.40 27.48
N SER A 261 -23.87 -7.12 27.29
CA SER A 261 -24.69 -6.19 26.50
C SER A 261 -23.92 -5.57 25.33
N LEU A 262 -24.66 -5.23 24.25
CA LEU A 262 -24.13 -4.49 23.11
C LEU A 262 -23.77 -3.06 23.53
N GLN A 263 -22.57 -2.63 23.21
CA GLN A 263 -22.10 -1.31 23.58
C GLN A 263 -22.29 -0.32 22.42
N ALA A 264 -23.48 0.28 22.33
CA ALA A 264 -23.83 1.25 21.27
C ALA A 264 -22.87 2.47 21.24
N HIS A 265 -22.31 2.81 22.39
CA HIS A 265 -21.39 3.92 22.62
C HIS A 265 -19.90 3.52 22.53
N GLY A 266 -19.60 2.32 22.00
CA GLY A 266 -18.23 1.79 21.88
C GLY A 266 -17.92 1.21 20.50
N GLN A 267 -18.67 1.62 19.48
CA GLN A 267 -18.49 1.12 18.11
C GLN A 267 -17.13 1.50 17.55
N ALA A 268 -16.39 0.52 17.04
CA ALA A 268 -15.15 0.74 16.30
C ALA A 268 -15.43 0.78 14.80
N VAL A 269 -14.81 1.73 14.10
CA VAL A 269 -15.06 1.97 12.68
C VAL A 269 -13.78 1.80 11.85
N GLY A 270 -13.92 1.07 10.74
CA GLY A 270 -12.90 0.89 9.72
C GLY A 270 -13.40 1.37 8.36
N PHE A 271 -12.54 2.00 7.58
CA PHE A 271 -12.88 2.49 6.24
C PHE A 271 -12.10 1.72 5.19
N PHE A 272 -12.74 1.42 4.07
CA PHE A 272 -12.08 0.95 2.87
C PHE A 272 -12.83 1.45 1.64
N ARG A 273 -12.19 1.36 0.47
CA ARG A 273 -12.81 1.76 -0.78
C ARG A 273 -12.72 0.64 -1.81
N VAL A 274 -13.81 0.40 -2.53
CA VAL A 274 -13.77 -0.42 -3.73
C VAL A 274 -13.52 0.51 -4.91
N ILE A 275 -12.51 0.19 -5.71
CA ILE A 275 -12.21 0.89 -6.95
C ILE A 275 -12.51 0.00 -8.16
N PRO A 276 -12.80 0.58 -9.33
CA PRO A 276 -12.92 -0.20 -10.56
C PRO A 276 -11.65 -1.02 -10.78
N ALA A 277 -11.80 -2.18 -11.42
CA ALA A 277 -10.65 -2.92 -11.88
C ALA A 277 -9.81 -2.03 -12.81
N PRO A 278 -8.48 -1.98 -12.61
CA PRO A 278 -7.62 -1.14 -13.43
C PRO A 278 -7.73 -1.58 -14.89
N GLN A 279 -7.93 -0.66 -15.81
CA GLN A 279 -7.86 -0.92 -17.24
C GLN A 279 -6.55 -0.31 -17.74
N ILE A 280 -5.64 -1.15 -18.21
CA ILE A 280 -4.37 -0.70 -18.79
C ILE A 280 -4.39 -1.02 -20.27
N THR A 281 -4.21 0.01 -21.08
CA THR A 281 -3.98 -0.14 -22.52
C THR A 281 -2.55 0.22 -22.84
N VAL A 282 -1.86 -0.64 -23.59
CA VAL A 282 -0.47 -0.40 -24.00
C VAL A 282 -0.45 -0.21 -25.51
N SER A 283 -0.14 1.01 -25.93
CA SER A 283 0.22 1.31 -27.30
C SER A 283 1.72 1.12 -27.50
N TYR A 284 2.13 0.61 -28.65
CA TYR A 284 3.54 0.39 -28.99
C TYR A 284 3.87 0.91 -30.39
N LEU A 285 5.13 1.24 -30.57
CA LEU A 285 5.80 1.45 -31.84
C LEU A 285 7.09 0.62 -31.82
N LEU A 286 7.09 -0.47 -32.59
CA LEU A 286 8.25 -1.30 -32.85
C LEU A 286 8.85 -0.89 -34.18
N SER A 287 10.15 -0.57 -34.18
CA SER A 287 10.91 -0.26 -35.39
C SER A 287 11.99 -1.32 -35.57
N ALA A 288 12.23 -1.74 -36.81
CA ALA A 288 13.34 -2.60 -37.17
C ALA A 288 14.20 -1.90 -38.22
N VAL A 289 15.52 -1.98 -38.05
CA VAL A 289 16.49 -1.63 -39.08
C VAL A 289 16.93 -2.93 -39.74
N CYS A 290 16.71 -3.02 -41.05
CA CYS A 290 16.85 -4.23 -41.84
C CYS A 290 17.93 -3.99 -42.88
N GLN A 291 18.80 -4.97 -43.06
CA GLN A 291 19.82 -4.90 -44.09
C GLN A 291 19.36 -5.66 -45.33
N LYS A 292 19.31 -4.97 -46.46
CA LYS A 292 19.09 -5.58 -47.76
C LYS A 292 20.39 -5.47 -48.57
N THR A 293 20.76 -6.54 -49.24
CA THR A 293 21.80 -6.49 -50.27
C THR A 293 21.10 -6.23 -51.58
N ASP A 294 21.36 -5.07 -52.18
CA ASP A 294 20.83 -4.76 -53.51
C ASP A 294 21.67 -5.44 -54.59
N GLU A 295 21.17 -5.45 -55.83
CA GLU A 295 21.75 -6.15 -57.00
C GLU A 295 23.22 -5.76 -57.30
N VAL A 296 23.68 -4.61 -56.78
CA VAL A 296 25.05 -4.09 -56.90
C VAL A 296 25.92 -4.42 -55.66
N ASN A 297 25.56 -5.44 -54.87
CA ASN A 297 26.23 -5.83 -53.61
C ASN A 297 26.37 -4.72 -52.55
N SER A 298 25.58 -3.65 -52.68
CA SER A 298 25.56 -2.56 -51.71
C SER A 298 24.61 -2.90 -50.56
N LYS A 299 25.06 -2.71 -49.31
CA LYS A 299 24.25 -2.91 -48.10
C LYS A 299 23.37 -1.69 -47.88
N VAL A 300 22.10 -1.78 -48.24
CA VAL A 300 21.11 -0.73 -47.98
C VAL A 300 20.37 -1.03 -46.67
N GLN A 301 20.33 -0.05 -45.77
CA GLN A 301 19.56 -0.14 -44.54
C GLN A 301 18.17 0.45 -44.77
N THR A 302 17.14 -0.34 -44.49
CA THR A 302 15.74 0.10 -44.52
C THR A 302 15.17 0.05 -43.11
N LYS A 303 14.30 1.01 -42.80
CA LYS A 303 13.62 1.07 -41.50
C LYS A 303 12.16 0.72 -41.69
N VAL A 304 11.70 -0.31 -40.97
CA VAL A 304 10.32 -0.79 -41.01
C VAL A 304 9.68 -0.54 -39.65
N HIS A 305 8.41 -0.17 -39.65
CA HIS A 305 7.66 0.13 -38.44
C HIS A 305 6.41 -0.75 -38.32
N SER A 306 6.11 -1.17 -37.09
CA SER A 306 4.81 -1.71 -36.71
C SER A 306 4.33 -0.97 -35.47
N SER A 307 3.09 -0.52 -35.49
CA SER A 307 2.44 0.10 -34.34
C SER A 307 1.12 -0.57 -34.05
N GLY A 308 0.64 -0.41 -32.83
CA GLY A 308 -0.66 -0.92 -32.46
C GLY A 308 -0.91 -0.85 -30.96
N ILE A 309 -2.01 -1.47 -30.57
CA ILE A 309 -2.45 -1.56 -29.18
C ILE A 309 -2.47 -3.05 -28.79
N LEU A 310 -1.95 -3.35 -27.61
CA LEU A 310 -2.08 -4.66 -26.96
C LEU A 310 -3.47 -4.78 -26.30
N ALA A 311 -3.98 -6.01 -26.16
CA ALA A 311 -5.26 -6.23 -25.49
C ALA A 311 -5.26 -5.59 -24.09
N PRO A 312 -6.35 -4.93 -23.66
CA PRO A 312 -6.44 -4.33 -22.35
C PRO A 312 -6.15 -5.34 -21.24
N MET A 313 -5.33 -4.95 -20.28
CA MET A 313 -4.98 -5.78 -19.12
C MET A 313 -5.59 -5.20 -17.85
N GLY A 314 -5.84 -6.07 -16.86
CA GLY A 314 -6.45 -5.70 -15.61
C GLY A 314 -7.44 -6.73 -15.08
N ALA A 315 -8.73 -6.38 -15.08
CA ALA A 315 -9.83 -7.03 -14.35
C ALA A 315 -9.78 -8.57 -14.22
N SER A 316 -9.31 -9.28 -15.23
CA SER A 316 -9.13 -10.74 -15.22
C SER A 316 -7.88 -11.21 -15.96
N LEU A 317 -7.06 -10.28 -16.46
CA LEU A 317 -5.97 -10.55 -17.40
C LEU A 317 -4.74 -9.72 -16.99
N ASP A 318 -3.84 -10.36 -16.27
CA ASP A 318 -2.55 -9.78 -15.89
C ASP A 318 -1.48 -9.92 -17.00
N PHE A 319 -1.85 -10.53 -18.12
CA PHE A 319 -0.96 -10.80 -19.24
C PHE A 319 -1.68 -10.60 -20.58
N SER A 320 -0.96 -10.04 -21.54
CA SER A 320 -1.41 -9.87 -22.92
C SER A 320 -0.23 -10.10 -23.87
N SER A 321 -0.50 -10.65 -25.05
CA SER A 321 0.52 -10.88 -26.05
C SER A 321 -0.01 -10.65 -27.45
N LYS A 322 0.85 -10.18 -28.35
CA LYS A 322 0.52 -9.94 -29.75
C LYS A 322 1.69 -10.35 -30.63
N SER A 323 1.39 -11.12 -31.67
CA SER A 323 2.38 -11.42 -32.70
C SER A 323 2.52 -10.22 -33.64
N ILE A 324 3.77 -9.89 -34.00
CA ILE A 324 4.10 -8.78 -34.88
C ILE A 324 4.92 -9.33 -36.04
N HIS A 325 4.35 -9.26 -37.23
CA HIS A 325 5.07 -9.60 -38.45
C HIS A 325 5.55 -8.32 -39.14
N LEU A 326 6.87 -8.19 -39.28
CA LEU A 326 7.50 -7.11 -40.02
C LEU A 326 7.88 -7.63 -41.41
N GLN A 327 6.87 -7.87 -42.26
CA GLN A 327 7.05 -8.58 -43.54
C GLN A 327 8.08 -7.92 -44.48
N ALA A 328 8.28 -6.61 -44.37
CA ALA A 328 9.29 -5.89 -45.16
C ALA A 328 10.73 -6.02 -44.63
N CYS A 329 10.97 -6.77 -43.54
CA CYS A 329 12.24 -6.87 -42.84
C CYS A 329 12.73 -8.32 -42.74
N VAL A 330 13.43 -8.81 -43.77
CA VAL A 330 13.92 -10.21 -43.81
C VAL A 330 15.13 -10.41 -42.90
N ASN A 331 16.08 -9.47 -42.89
CA ASN A 331 17.31 -9.53 -42.09
C ASN A 331 17.39 -8.33 -41.12
N PRO A 332 16.70 -8.40 -39.97
CA PRO A 332 16.78 -7.37 -38.94
C PRO A 332 18.19 -7.33 -38.32
N VAL A 333 18.75 -6.14 -38.18
CA VAL A 333 20.04 -5.89 -37.49
C VAL A 333 19.79 -5.32 -36.10
N THR A 334 18.80 -4.42 -35.98
CA THR A 334 18.46 -3.72 -34.75
C THR A 334 16.95 -3.58 -34.63
N TYR A 335 16.42 -3.81 -33.43
CA TYR A 335 15.05 -3.45 -33.07
C TYR A 335 15.06 -2.23 -32.14
N SER A 336 14.01 -1.41 -32.21
CA SER A 336 13.76 -0.31 -31.30
C SER A 336 12.31 -0.32 -30.86
N LEU A 337 12.08 -0.32 -29.54
CA LEU A 337 10.75 -0.36 -28.97
C LEU A 337 10.47 0.92 -28.18
N LEU A 338 9.39 1.60 -28.56
CA LEU A 338 8.73 2.65 -27.79
C LEU A 338 7.36 2.12 -27.37
N ALA A 339 6.98 2.29 -26.12
CA ALA A 339 5.64 1.95 -25.67
C ALA A 339 5.08 3.03 -24.74
N LYS A 340 3.76 3.20 -24.80
CA LYS A 340 2.99 4.10 -23.95
C LYS A 340 1.86 3.32 -23.30
N ALA A 341 1.88 3.27 -21.96
CA ALA A 341 0.82 2.72 -21.14
C ALA A 341 -0.15 3.83 -20.76
N ASN A 342 -1.45 3.65 -21.04
CA ASN A 342 -2.52 4.50 -20.53
C ASN A 342 -3.27 3.74 -19.46
N TYR A 343 -3.40 4.36 -18.30
CA TYR A 343 -4.12 3.84 -17.16
C TYR A 343 -5.55 4.38 -17.18
N GLY A 344 -6.50 3.61 -16.62
CA GLY A 344 -7.94 3.93 -16.66
C GLY A 344 -8.35 5.26 -15.99
N ASP A 345 -7.42 5.94 -15.32
CA ASP A 345 -7.59 7.28 -14.76
C ASP A 345 -7.17 8.41 -15.72
N GLY A 346 -6.82 8.07 -16.96
CA GLY A 346 -6.41 9.02 -18.00
C GLY A 346 -4.93 9.40 -17.96
N ILE A 347 -4.16 8.91 -16.97
CA ILE A 347 -2.71 9.14 -16.93
C ILE A 347 -2.04 8.22 -17.95
N GLY A 348 -1.16 8.78 -18.78
CA GLY A 348 -0.35 8.02 -19.73
C GLY A 348 1.13 8.19 -19.45
N LYS A 349 1.90 7.10 -19.51
CA LYS A 349 3.36 7.14 -19.41
C LYS A 349 4.01 6.44 -20.60
N SER A 350 4.99 7.09 -21.21
CA SER A 350 5.80 6.53 -22.30
C SER A 350 7.17 6.12 -21.80
N VAL A 351 7.70 5.02 -22.34
CA VAL A 351 9.06 4.52 -22.08
C VAL A 351 9.69 4.12 -23.41
N GLY A 352 10.95 4.51 -23.60
CA GLY A 352 11.69 4.33 -24.85
C GLY A 352 11.74 5.60 -25.71
N PRO A 353 12.24 5.49 -26.96
CA PRO A 353 12.65 4.26 -27.63
C PRO A 353 13.90 3.64 -26.99
N ILE A 354 13.90 2.32 -26.79
CA ILE A 354 15.10 1.54 -26.43
C ILE A 354 15.45 0.64 -27.60
N SER A 355 16.69 0.70 -28.05
CA SER A 355 17.20 -0.09 -29.16
C SER A 355 18.11 -1.21 -28.68
N GLN A 356 17.98 -2.39 -29.28
CA GLN A 356 18.80 -3.56 -29.02
C GLN A 356 19.12 -4.30 -30.33
N PRO A 357 20.24 -5.04 -30.38
CA PRO A 357 20.54 -5.94 -31.50
C PRO A 357 19.39 -6.92 -31.78
N ALA A 358 19.26 -7.37 -33.03
CA ALA A 358 18.12 -8.19 -33.47
C ALA A 358 17.97 -9.55 -32.77
N ASN A 359 19.02 -10.03 -32.09
CA ASN A 359 19.01 -11.25 -31.30
C ASN A 359 18.74 -11.03 -29.80
N ALA A 360 18.51 -9.79 -29.38
CA ALA A 360 18.30 -9.43 -27.98
C ALA A 360 16.84 -9.03 -27.71
N ASN A 361 16.33 -9.44 -26.54
CA ASN A 361 15.02 -9.02 -26.06
C ASN A 361 15.05 -7.56 -25.63
N ILE A 362 13.96 -6.82 -25.85
CA ILE A 362 13.79 -5.46 -25.32
C ILE A 362 12.72 -5.48 -24.25
N THR A 363 13.06 -5.14 -23.01
CA THR A 363 12.09 -5.04 -21.91
C THR A 363 11.98 -3.60 -21.43
N LEU A 364 10.77 -3.04 -21.48
CA LEU A 364 10.43 -1.72 -20.96
C LEU A 364 9.69 -1.90 -19.63
N GLY A 365 10.23 -1.29 -18.57
CA GLY A 365 9.59 -1.25 -17.26
C GLY A 365 8.74 0.00 -17.08
N PHE A 366 7.51 -0.18 -16.61
CA PHE A 366 6.57 0.88 -16.27
C PHE A 366 6.26 0.87 -14.76
N PRO A 367 5.82 2.00 -14.20
CA PRO A 367 5.27 2.05 -12.85
C PRO A 367 4.12 1.06 -12.64
N GLY A 368 3.94 0.63 -11.38
CA GLY A 368 2.93 -0.36 -11.02
C GLY A 368 3.28 -1.79 -11.44
N ASN A 369 4.58 -2.09 -11.59
CA ASN A 369 5.11 -3.40 -11.98
C ASN A 369 4.53 -3.94 -13.29
N LEU A 370 4.28 -3.03 -14.24
CA LEU A 370 3.95 -3.33 -15.63
C LEU A 370 5.26 -3.46 -16.42
N SER A 371 5.41 -4.51 -17.21
CA SER A 371 6.51 -4.67 -18.16
C SER A 371 5.98 -4.95 -19.55
N VAL A 372 6.70 -4.47 -20.56
CA VAL A 372 6.44 -4.76 -21.97
C VAL A 372 7.72 -5.32 -22.57
N THR A 373 7.68 -6.53 -23.11
CA THR A 373 8.84 -7.23 -23.64
C THR A 373 8.64 -7.60 -25.10
N TRP A 374 9.54 -7.13 -25.96
CA TRP A 374 9.69 -7.63 -27.32
C TRP A 374 10.66 -8.81 -27.32
N ASN A 375 10.22 -9.94 -27.88
CA ASN A 375 11.03 -11.12 -28.11
C ASN A 375 11.16 -11.36 -29.63
N PRO A 376 12.35 -11.13 -30.22
CA PRO A 376 12.54 -11.28 -31.65
C PRO A 376 12.47 -12.73 -32.13
N SER A 377 12.90 -13.71 -31.32
CA SER A 377 12.88 -15.13 -31.69
C SER A 377 11.47 -15.68 -31.88
N SER A 378 10.51 -15.19 -31.10
CA SER A 378 9.09 -15.56 -31.23
C SER A 378 8.29 -14.58 -32.09
N GLN A 379 8.87 -13.44 -32.47
CA GLN A 379 8.18 -12.30 -33.09
C GLN A 379 6.93 -11.87 -32.32
N ARG A 380 7.04 -11.78 -30.99
CA ARG A 380 5.93 -11.43 -30.11
C ARG A 380 6.28 -10.29 -29.17
N LEU A 381 5.29 -9.43 -28.97
CA LEU A 381 5.27 -8.45 -27.91
C LEU A 381 4.42 -9.00 -26.76
N PHE A 382 4.98 -8.98 -25.56
CA PHE A 382 4.34 -9.42 -24.33
C PHE A 382 4.16 -8.21 -23.44
N SER A 383 3.05 -8.17 -22.72
CA SER A 383 2.87 -7.25 -21.61
C SER A 383 2.40 -8.02 -20.39
N HIS A 384 3.03 -7.75 -19.26
CA HIS A 384 2.79 -8.45 -18.01
C HIS A 384 2.61 -7.45 -16.87
N LEU A 385 1.70 -7.77 -15.97
CA LEU A 385 1.29 -6.91 -14.88
C LEU A 385 1.37 -7.70 -13.58
N SER A 386 2.27 -7.32 -12.68
CA SER A 386 2.38 -7.99 -11.38
C SER A 386 1.20 -7.63 -10.46
N GLN A 387 0.82 -8.58 -9.59
CA GLN A 387 -0.32 -8.44 -8.68
C GLN A 387 -0.12 -7.36 -7.60
N ASN A 388 1.12 -7.07 -7.22
CA ASN A 388 1.47 -6.08 -6.17
C ASN A 388 1.82 -4.71 -6.77
N ARG A 389 0.82 -3.92 -7.17
CA ARG A 389 1.04 -2.61 -7.84
C ARG A 389 1.45 -1.45 -6.93
N CYS A 390 1.40 -1.68 -5.63
CA CYS A 390 1.58 -0.70 -4.57
C CYS A 390 2.73 -1.07 -3.62
N MET A 391 3.68 -1.90 -4.07
CA MET A 391 4.94 -2.13 -3.38
C MET A 391 6.10 -1.76 -4.30
N LYS A 392 7.06 -1.04 -3.73
CA LYS A 392 8.38 -0.81 -4.33
C LYS A 392 9.02 -2.17 -4.66
N SER A 393 9.32 -2.41 -5.94
CA SER A 393 10.30 -3.42 -6.31
C SER A 393 11.64 -2.96 -5.73
N ILE A 394 12.06 -3.55 -4.62
CA ILE A 394 13.45 -3.50 -4.22
C ILE A 394 14.21 -4.26 -5.31
N ARG A 395 15.05 -3.55 -6.06
CA ARG A 395 16.07 -4.14 -6.92
C ARG A 395 17.37 -4.23 -6.15
#